data_AF-A0A4D9E5G4-F1
#
_entry.id   AF-A0A4D9E5G4-F1
#
_cell.length_a   1.000
_cell.length_b   1.000
_cell.length_c   1.000
_cell.angle_alpha   90.00
_cell.angle_beta   90.00
_cell.angle_gamma   90.00
#
_symmetry.space_group_name_H-M   'P 1'
#
loop_
_entity.id
_entity.type
_entity.pdbx_description
1 polymer ?
#
loop_
_entity_poly.entity_id
_entity_poly.type
_entity_poly.pdbx_seq_one_letter_code
_entity_poly.pdbx_strand_id
1 'polypeptide(L)'
;MASVLEDPILIRPFKGHKAAVTGVDFSPTTTALASSSLDRFLMIWNLKPQSRAFRFVGHVEAVTSVQFSPDGHLMASASQDRTVRLWIPCIHGESSALKAHTSPVRSVNFSHDGQFLVTASNDKSIKVWSVHRQRLLFSLSQHTHWVRCAKFSPDGRLIASCSEDKTVKIWDAANKICIDSFTDYEGFANYVDFNPSGTCVVSAGSNHTVKLWDIRMNKLLQHYRVHRGGVNCVSFHPSGNYLITASTDGTLKIMDLLEGRLIYTLHGHKGPVLSVAFSKRGEKFASGGADAQVLLWKTNFDTFNYKEVLKQHIRRIHTDDPPHLLDIYPRSPHPHDGHSQSIEIDPSFDVTDTQTLDPPVVDISSSVYFSSPSRTTGSSNGVSSFKDDMSSEDLRYRPALFSPTSSRRRLEDEVEPAVCTVDKRIGISPALGNALEHIVEQLDVLTLTISILEQRLTLTEDKLKECLENQHKMLLQARQGK
;
A
#
# COMPACT_ATOMS: atom_id res chain seq x y z
N MET A 1 25.91 -20.71 22.20
CA MET A 1 25.43 -20.82 20.80
C MET A 1 24.36 -19.77 20.59
N ALA A 2 24.41 -19.00 19.50
CA ALA A 2 23.33 -18.08 19.16
C ALA A 2 22.20 -18.86 18.49
N SER A 3 20.96 -18.71 18.98
CA SER A 3 19.78 -19.18 18.27
C SER A 3 19.51 -18.24 17.09
N VAL A 4 20.05 -18.58 15.92
CA VAL A 4 19.72 -17.88 14.67
C VAL A 4 18.21 -18.00 14.45
N LEU A 5 17.54 -16.87 14.29
CA LEU A 5 16.13 -16.82 13.92
C LEU A 5 15.96 -17.46 12.54
N GLU A 6 15.16 -18.53 12.41
CA GLU A 6 14.87 -19.12 11.08
C GLU A 6 14.28 -18.05 10.16
N ASP A 7 14.91 -17.74 9.04
CA ASP A 7 14.42 -16.69 8.13
C ASP A 7 12.99 -16.98 7.61
N PRO A 8 12.15 -15.96 7.35
CA PRO A 8 10.76 -16.15 6.94
C PRO A 8 10.65 -16.88 5.59
N ILE A 9 10.17 -18.12 5.62
CA ILE A 9 10.17 -19.05 4.49
C ILE A 9 8.90 -18.91 3.64
N LEU A 10 9.05 -18.88 2.31
CA LEU A 10 7.92 -19.04 1.38
C LEU A 10 7.37 -20.47 1.48
N ILE A 11 6.11 -20.63 1.88
CA ILE A 11 5.44 -21.93 2.02
C ILE A 11 4.92 -22.41 0.67
N ARG A 12 4.15 -21.55 -0.03
CA ARG A 12 3.48 -21.90 -1.29
C ARG A 12 3.06 -20.64 -2.07
N PRO A 13 3.26 -20.59 -3.40
CA PRO A 13 2.57 -19.66 -4.28
C PRO A 13 1.17 -20.18 -4.65
N PHE A 14 0.17 -19.30 -4.67
CA PHE A 14 -1.15 -19.56 -5.24
C PHE A 14 -1.30 -18.79 -6.56
N LYS A 15 -1.68 -19.51 -7.62
CA LYS A 15 -2.03 -18.98 -8.94
C LYS A 15 -3.51 -19.28 -9.23
N GLY A 16 -4.17 -18.42 -10.00
CA GLY A 16 -5.56 -18.63 -10.42
C GLY A 16 -6.34 -17.34 -10.73
N HIS A 17 -5.93 -16.21 -10.13
CA HIS A 17 -6.35 -14.88 -10.58
C HIS A 17 -5.79 -14.58 -11.97
N LYS A 18 -6.53 -13.77 -12.74
CA LYS A 18 -6.15 -13.37 -14.12
C LYS A 18 -5.52 -11.98 -14.21
N ALA A 19 -5.44 -11.25 -13.10
CA ALA A 19 -4.86 -9.92 -13.00
C ALA A 19 -4.35 -9.64 -11.58
N ALA A 20 -3.67 -8.51 -11.40
CA ALA A 20 -3.07 -8.07 -10.13
C ALA A 20 -3.97 -8.28 -8.89
N VAL A 21 -3.39 -8.84 -7.84
CA VAL A 21 -4.05 -9.07 -6.55
C VAL A 21 -4.00 -7.79 -5.72
N THR A 22 -5.16 -7.19 -5.49
CA THR A 22 -5.33 -5.87 -4.85
C THR A 22 -5.40 -5.92 -3.33
N GLY A 23 -5.84 -7.04 -2.78
CA GLY A 23 -6.10 -7.21 -1.35
C GLY A 23 -6.01 -8.69 -0.97
N VAL A 24 -5.54 -8.94 0.25
CA VAL A 24 -5.38 -10.26 0.85
C VAL A 24 -5.72 -10.16 2.34
N ASP A 25 -6.46 -11.13 2.89
CA ASP A 25 -6.76 -11.20 4.33
C ASP A 25 -6.94 -12.66 4.79
N PHE A 26 -6.63 -12.93 6.07
CA PHE A 26 -6.75 -14.24 6.68
C PHE A 26 -8.08 -14.41 7.42
N SER A 27 -8.72 -15.56 7.25
CA SER A 27 -9.86 -15.94 8.09
C SER A 27 -9.39 -16.12 9.55
N PRO A 28 -10.08 -15.55 10.54
CA PRO A 28 -9.71 -15.66 11.94
C PRO A 28 -10.02 -17.04 12.54
N THR A 29 -11.08 -17.69 12.05
CA THR A 29 -11.62 -18.95 12.59
C THR A 29 -11.35 -20.16 11.70
N THR A 30 -11.17 -19.98 10.39
CA THR A 30 -10.87 -21.08 9.46
C THR A 30 -9.43 -20.98 8.94
N THR A 31 -8.84 -22.11 8.55
CA THR A 31 -7.53 -22.13 7.87
C THR A 31 -7.69 -21.73 6.40
N ALA A 32 -8.14 -20.50 6.15
CA ALA A 32 -8.42 -19.98 4.83
C ALA A 32 -7.87 -18.55 4.63
N LEU A 33 -7.57 -18.23 3.39
CA LEU A 33 -7.04 -16.96 2.92
C LEU A 33 -7.98 -16.41 1.84
N ALA A 34 -8.40 -15.15 1.94
CA ALA A 34 -9.14 -14.47 0.89
C ALA A 34 -8.20 -13.57 0.07
N SER A 35 -8.43 -13.48 -1.23
CA SER A 35 -7.78 -12.51 -2.11
C SER A 35 -8.78 -11.83 -3.05
N SER A 36 -8.56 -10.55 -3.32
CA SER A 36 -9.28 -9.76 -4.32
C SER A 36 -8.36 -9.40 -5.48
N SER A 37 -8.90 -9.29 -6.70
CA SER A 37 -8.12 -8.94 -7.88
C SER A 37 -8.84 -7.94 -8.80
N LEU A 38 -8.05 -7.30 -9.65
CA LEU A 38 -8.54 -6.52 -10.79
C LEU A 38 -9.34 -7.37 -11.80
N ASP A 39 -9.25 -8.71 -11.74
CA ASP A 39 -10.05 -9.62 -12.59
C ASP A 39 -11.55 -9.66 -12.26
N ARG A 40 -11.97 -8.88 -11.23
CA ARG A 40 -13.32 -8.72 -10.68
C ARG A 40 -13.80 -9.84 -9.76
N PHE A 41 -12.97 -10.85 -9.53
CA PHE A 41 -13.31 -11.98 -8.68
C PHE A 41 -12.66 -11.88 -7.30
N LEU A 42 -13.28 -12.57 -6.34
CA LEU A 42 -12.68 -12.91 -5.06
C LEU A 42 -12.36 -14.40 -5.06
N MET A 43 -11.23 -14.78 -4.46
CA MET A 43 -10.88 -16.18 -4.26
C MET A 43 -10.68 -16.48 -2.78
N ILE A 44 -11.27 -17.57 -2.30
CA ILE A 44 -10.90 -18.17 -1.00
C ILE A 44 -10.03 -19.39 -1.27
N TRP A 45 -8.81 -19.36 -0.74
CA TRP A 45 -7.85 -20.46 -0.73
C TRP A 45 -7.93 -21.18 0.62
N ASN A 46 -8.22 -22.47 0.63
CA ASN A 46 -8.03 -23.27 1.83
C ASN A 46 -6.53 -23.54 2.02
N LEU A 47 -6.03 -23.49 3.25
CA LEU A 47 -4.61 -23.69 3.59
C LEU A 47 -4.25 -25.14 3.94
N LYS A 48 -5.22 -26.06 3.91
CA LYS A 48 -4.99 -27.51 4.12
C LYS A 48 -4.36 -28.17 2.87
N PRO A 49 -3.61 -29.29 2.99
CA PRO A 49 -2.80 -29.83 1.89
C PRO A 49 -3.57 -30.17 0.60
N GLN A 50 -4.79 -30.68 0.70
CA GLN A 50 -5.68 -30.97 -0.44
C GLN A 50 -6.71 -29.84 -0.64
N SER A 51 -6.24 -28.61 -0.77
CA SER A 51 -7.11 -27.44 -0.89
C SER A 51 -7.75 -27.30 -2.28
N ARG A 52 -8.99 -26.80 -2.26
CA ARG A 52 -9.65 -26.20 -3.43
C ARG A 52 -9.60 -24.68 -3.27
N ALA A 53 -9.69 -23.98 -4.40
CA ALA A 53 -9.95 -22.55 -4.41
C ALA A 53 -11.41 -22.32 -4.81
N PHE A 54 -12.08 -21.36 -4.16
CA PHE A 54 -13.47 -21.00 -4.46
C PHE A 54 -13.49 -19.60 -5.06
N ARG A 55 -13.96 -19.46 -6.31
CA ARG A 55 -14.08 -18.17 -7.01
C ARG A 55 -15.50 -17.63 -6.83
N PHE A 56 -15.63 -16.50 -6.14
CA PHE A 56 -16.89 -15.83 -5.88
C PHE A 56 -17.15 -14.81 -7.00
N VAL A 57 -18.25 -15.02 -7.74
CA VAL A 57 -18.63 -14.19 -8.88
C VAL A 57 -19.72 -13.20 -8.47
N GLY A 58 -19.57 -11.92 -8.81
CA GLY A 58 -20.67 -10.96 -8.68
C GLY A 58 -20.34 -9.50 -8.94
N HIS A 59 -19.15 -9.02 -8.57
CA HIS A 59 -18.75 -7.63 -8.84
C HIS A 59 -18.63 -7.37 -10.36
N VAL A 60 -19.03 -6.18 -10.79
CA VAL A 60 -19.08 -5.80 -12.22
C VAL A 60 -17.73 -5.29 -12.72
N GLU A 61 -16.97 -4.66 -11.82
CA GLU A 61 -15.64 -4.08 -12.06
C GLU A 61 -14.64 -4.56 -11.00
N ALA A 62 -13.37 -4.21 -11.18
CA ALA A 62 -12.24 -4.66 -10.37
C ALA A 62 -12.49 -4.55 -8.85
N VAL A 63 -12.15 -5.60 -8.11
CA VAL A 63 -12.24 -5.60 -6.64
C VAL A 63 -10.97 -4.97 -6.08
N THR A 64 -11.11 -3.99 -5.19
CA THR A 64 -10.00 -3.16 -4.68
C THR A 64 -9.50 -3.60 -3.33
N SER A 65 -10.34 -4.24 -2.52
CA SER A 65 -9.96 -4.83 -1.22
C SER A 65 -10.96 -5.88 -0.77
N VAL A 66 -10.50 -6.76 0.13
CA VAL A 66 -11.28 -7.78 0.82
C VAL A 66 -10.90 -7.82 2.30
N GLN A 67 -11.86 -8.15 3.18
CA GLN A 67 -11.57 -8.51 4.57
C GLN A 67 -12.60 -9.53 5.10
N PHE A 68 -12.20 -10.42 6.01
CA PHE A 68 -13.11 -11.20 6.85
C PHE A 68 -13.67 -10.36 8.02
N SER A 69 -14.86 -10.73 8.50
CA SER A 69 -15.33 -10.28 9.82
C SER A 69 -14.51 -10.92 10.94
N PRO A 70 -14.47 -10.33 12.16
CA PRO A 70 -13.74 -10.90 13.31
C PRO A 70 -14.12 -12.34 13.66
N ASP A 71 -15.38 -12.75 13.42
CA ASP A 71 -15.86 -14.12 13.63
C ASP A 71 -15.53 -15.06 12.46
N GLY A 72 -15.16 -14.50 11.30
CA GLY A 72 -14.93 -15.22 10.05
C GLY A 72 -16.19 -15.75 9.36
N HIS A 73 -17.39 -15.47 9.90
CA HIS A 73 -18.68 -15.86 9.31
C HIS A 73 -19.12 -15.01 8.11
N LEU A 74 -18.50 -13.84 7.92
CA LEU A 74 -18.73 -12.96 6.78
C LEU A 74 -17.40 -12.53 6.17
N MET A 75 -17.44 -12.11 4.91
CA MET A 75 -16.42 -11.28 4.27
C MET A 75 -17.07 -10.01 3.74
N ALA A 76 -16.28 -8.95 3.61
CA ALA A 76 -16.65 -7.75 2.87
C ALA A 76 -15.66 -7.50 1.74
N SER A 77 -16.15 -6.99 0.60
CA SER A 77 -15.31 -6.57 -0.53
C SER A 77 -15.73 -5.21 -1.07
N ALA A 78 -14.76 -4.41 -1.49
CA ALA A 78 -14.97 -3.14 -2.18
C ALA A 78 -14.60 -3.27 -3.67
N SER A 79 -15.30 -2.57 -4.56
CA SER A 79 -15.04 -2.59 -6.00
C SER A 79 -15.10 -1.20 -6.62
N GLN A 80 -14.52 -1.09 -7.81
CA GLN A 80 -14.71 0.08 -8.68
C GLN A 80 -16.17 0.22 -9.15
N ASP A 81 -16.98 -0.85 -9.11
CA ASP A 81 -18.42 -0.87 -9.41
C ASP A 81 -19.29 -0.06 -8.42
N ARG A 82 -18.65 0.66 -7.48
CA ARG A 82 -19.23 1.59 -6.50
C ARG A 82 -20.07 0.87 -5.43
N THR A 83 -20.11 -0.46 -5.46
CA THR A 83 -20.76 -1.29 -4.44
C THR A 83 -19.75 -1.84 -3.45
N VAL A 84 -20.24 -2.12 -2.25
CA VAL A 84 -19.54 -2.95 -1.26
C VAL A 84 -20.40 -4.19 -1.06
N ARG A 85 -19.80 -5.38 -1.08
CA ARG A 85 -20.55 -6.63 -0.94
C ARG A 85 -20.18 -7.34 0.34
N LEU A 86 -21.20 -7.77 1.07
CA LEU A 86 -21.07 -8.74 2.15
C LEU A 86 -21.29 -10.13 1.56
N TRP A 87 -20.40 -11.06 1.85
CA TRP A 87 -20.43 -12.45 1.37
C TRP A 87 -20.47 -13.41 2.54
N ILE A 88 -21.18 -14.51 2.39
CA ILE A 88 -21.03 -15.68 3.26
C ILE A 88 -19.93 -16.56 2.65
N PRO A 89 -18.87 -16.95 3.40
CA PRO A 89 -17.75 -17.76 2.90
C PRO A 89 -18.13 -19.26 2.81
N CYS A 90 -19.22 -19.54 2.10
CA CYS A 90 -19.78 -20.88 1.87
C CYS A 90 -19.78 -21.24 0.37
N ILE A 91 -20.03 -22.51 0.06
CA ILE A 91 -20.02 -23.04 -1.32
C ILE A 91 -21.13 -22.42 -2.19
N HIS A 92 -22.16 -21.82 -1.60
CA HIS A 92 -23.26 -21.16 -2.32
C HIS A 92 -22.98 -19.69 -2.70
N GLY A 93 -21.95 -19.06 -2.11
CA GLY A 93 -21.49 -17.72 -2.51
C GLY A 93 -22.53 -16.60 -2.37
N GLU A 94 -23.47 -16.75 -1.44
CA GLU A 94 -24.50 -15.75 -1.16
C GLU A 94 -23.87 -14.39 -0.84
N SER A 95 -24.38 -13.34 -1.49
CA SER A 95 -23.92 -11.98 -1.26
C SER A 95 -25.03 -10.94 -1.27
N SER A 96 -24.83 -9.89 -0.48
CA SER A 96 -25.68 -8.70 -0.46
C SER A 96 -24.88 -7.46 -0.84
N ALA A 97 -25.45 -6.60 -1.68
CA ALA A 97 -24.77 -5.44 -2.25
C ALA A 97 -25.21 -4.13 -1.59
N LEU A 98 -24.33 -3.57 -0.76
CA LEU A 98 -24.45 -2.25 -0.16
C LEU A 98 -24.16 -1.18 -1.21
N LYS A 99 -25.14 -0.29 -1.46
CA LYS A 99 -25.09 0.78 -2.47
C LYS A 99 -25.35 2.14 -1.81
N ALA A 100 -24.33 3.00 -1.77
CA ALA A 100 -24.45 4.40 -1.33
C ALA A 100 -23.27 5.29 -1.73
N HIS A 101 -22.11 4.72 -2.09
CA HIS A 101 -21.01 5.50 -2.68
C HIS A 101 -21.34 5.91 -4.11
N THR A 102 -20.96 7.13 -4.51
CA THR A 102 -21.26 7.67 -5.86
C THR A 102 -20.16 7.35 -6.88
N SER A 103 -19.02 6.82 -6.43
CA SER A 103 -17.83 6.52 -7.24
C SER A 103 -17.07 5.29 -6.67
N PRO A 104 -15.98 4.82 -7.30
CA PRO A 104 -15.21 3.64 -6.88
C PRO A 104 -14.91 3.58 -5.37
N VAL A 105 -15.08 2.41 -4.77
CA VAL A 105 -14.71 2.15 -3.37
C VAL A 105 -13.30 1.55 -3.35
N ARG A 106 -12.45 2.02 -2.43
CA ARG A 106 -11.02 1.70 -2.36
C ARG A 106 -10.65 0.77 -1.21
N SER A 107 -11.24 0.97 -0.03
CA SER A 107 -11.04 0.07 1.11
C SER A 107 -12.36 -0.29 1.79
N VAL A 108 -12.35 -1.44 2.43
CA VAL A 108 -13.37 -1.89 3.37
C VAL A 108 -12.70 -2.43 4.64
N ASN A 109 -13.29 -2.18 5.81
CA ASN A 109 -12.83 -2.75 7.07
C ASN A 109 -13.97 -2.95 8.07
N PHE A 110 -13.99 -4.08 8.78
CA PHE A 110 -14.89 -4.33 9.91
C PHE A 110 -14.37 -3.70 11.21
N SER A 111 -15.29 -3.31 12.09
CA SER A 111 -15.01 -3.06 13.50
C SER A 111 -14.64 -4.36 14.23
N HIS A 112 -13.95 -4.26 15.37
CA HIS A 112 -13.50 -5.44 16.14
C HIS A 112 -14.64 -6.31 16.69
N ASP A 113 -15.83 -5.73 16.89
CA ASP A 113 -17.06 -6.43 17.29
C ASP A 113 -17.88 -7.01 16.12
N GLY A 114 -17.43 -6.82 14.88
CA GLY A 114 -18.11 -7.27 13.66
C GLY A 114 -19.43 -6.58 13.33
N GLN A 115 -19.93 -5.67 14.18
CA GLN A 115 -21.26 -5.05 14.00
C GLN A 115 -21.28 -3.94 12.95
N PHE A 116 -20.12 -3.30 12.72
CA PHE A 116 -19.97 -2.15 11.84
C PHE A 116 -18.96 -2.40 10.73
N LEU A 117 -19.15 -1.69 9.62
CA LEU A 117 -18.26 -1.68 8.46
C LEU A 117 -17.92 -0.23 8.13
N VAL A 118 -16.64 0.07 7.89
CA VAL A 118 -16.17 1.35 7.36
C VAL A 118 -15.66 1.17 5.94
N THR A 119 -16.03 2.08 5.04
CA THR A 119 -15.70 2.03 3.62
C THR A 119 -15.19 3.39 3.13
N ALA A 120 -14.07 3.38 2.39
CA ALA A 120 -13.44 4.58 1.83
C ALA A 120 -13.59 4.62 0.31
N SER A 121 -13.84 5.80 -0.27
CA SER A 121 -14.11 5.94 -1.70
C SER A 121 -13.44 7.16 -2.34
N ASN A 122 -13.28 7.08 -3.65
CA ASN A 122 -13.01 8.21 -4.53
C ASN A 122 -14.10 9.31 -4.46
N ASP A 123 -15.26 9.08 -3.80
CA ASP A 123 -16.30 10.11 -3.61
C ASP A 123 -15.99 11.13 -2.49
N LYS A 124 -14.74 11.11 -2.00
CA LYS A 124 -14.21 11.98 -0.93
C LYS A 124 -14.85 11.74 0.44
N SER A 125 -15.67 10.70 0.56
CA SER A 125 -16.34 10.33 1.81
C SER A 125 -15.92 8.97 2.33
N ILE A 126 -16.02 8.85 3.65
CA ILE A 126 -15.99 7.59 4.38
C ILE A 126 -17.44 7.29 4.77
N LYS A 127 -17.87 6.05 4.66
CA LYS A 127 -19.23 5.62 5.04
C LYS A 127 -19.17 4.53 6.09
N VAL A 128 -20.04 4.63 7.09
CA VAL A 128 -20.15 3.65 8.18
C VAL A 128 -21.51 2.96 8.09
N TRP A 129 -21.51 1.64 8.13
CA TRP A 129 -22.66 0.77 7.90
C TRP A 129 -22.89 -0.14 9.10
N SER A 130 -24.14 -0.52 9.36
CA SER A 130 -24.46 -1.66 10.22
C SER A 130 -24.43 -2.94 9.38
N VAL A 131 -23.63 -3.92 9.78
CA VAL A 131 -23.48 -5.22 9.10
C VAL A 131 -24.79 -6.01 9.21
N HIS A 132 -25.33 -6.15 10.43
CA HIS A 132 -26.59 -6.88 10.68
C HIS A 132 -27.79 -6.27 9.94
N ARG A 133 -27.92 -4.93 9.92
CA ARG A 133 -29.04 -4.24 9.24
C ARG A 133 -28.79 -3.96 7.75
N GLN A 134 -27.58 -4.25 7.24
CA GLN A 134 -27.15 -4.00 5.86
C GLN A 134 -27.47 -2.58 5.34
N ARG A 135 -27.32 -1.57 6.21
CA ARG A 135 -27.72 -0.18 5.92
C ARG A 135 -26.65 0.82 6.37
N LEU A 136 -26.54 1.91 5.60
CA LEU A 136 -25.73 3.08 5.93
C LEU A 136 -26.25 3.72 7.23
N LEU A 137 -25.33 4.08 8.12
CA LEU A 137 -25.63 4.78 9.38
C LEU A 137 -25.28 6.27 9.28
N PHE A 138 -24.09 6.59 8.78
CA PHE A 138 -23.63 7.96 8.55
C PHE A 138 -22.48 8.01 7.53
N SER A 139 -22.17 9.22 7.07
CA SER A 139 -21.07 9.52 6.15
C SER A 139 -20.21 10.64 6.75
N LEU A 140 -18.89 10.51 6.62
CA LEU A 140 -17.89 11.51 7.01
C LEU A 140 -17.28 12.09 5.73
N SER A 141 -17.28 13.41 5.56
CA SER A 141 -16.98 14.07 4.27
C SER A 141 -16.21 15.38 4.43
N GLN A 142 -15.04 15.30 5.09
CA GLN A 142 -14.12 16.43 5.33
C GLN A 142 -12.77 16.27 4.59
N HIS A 143 -12.62 15.22 3.78
CA HIS A 143 -11.51 15.06 2.85
C HIS A 143 -11.78 15.84 1.56
N THR A 144 -10.74 16.44 0.98
CA THR A 144 -10.89 17.28 -0.24
C THR A 144 -10.60 16.51 -1.53
N HIS A 145 -10.02 15.31 -1.43
CA HIS A 145 -9.67 14.41 -2.53
C HIS A 145 -10.07 12.95 -2.21
N TRP A 146 -9.64 12.00 -3.03
CA TRP A 146 -10.02 10.58 -2.93
C TRP A 146 -9.52 9.95 -1.63
N VAL A 147 -10.42 9.31 -0.87
CA VAL A 147 -10.05 8.56 0.34
C VAL A 147 -9.58 7.18 -0.08
N ARG A 148 -8.34 6.85 0.26
CA ARG A 148 -7.62 5.67 -0.22
C ARG A 148 -7.75 4.48 0.71
N CYS A 149 -7.72 4.73 2.02
CA CYS A 149 -7.97 3.72 3.04
C CYS A 149 -8.71 4.34 4.23
N ALA A 150 -9.55 3.56 4.89
CA ALA A 150 -10.08 3.82 6.21
C ALA A 150 -10.13 2.52 7.03
N LYS A 151 -9.80 2.62 8.32
CA LYS A 151 -9.79 1.53 9.31
C LYS A 151 -10.49 1.97 10.60
N PHE A 152 -11.12 1.05 11.31
CA PHE A 152 -11.47 1.19 12.72
C PHE A 152 -10.25 0.94 13.61
N SER A 153 -10.24 1.57 14.78
CA SER A 153 -9.37 1.21 15.89
C SER A 153 -9.74 -0.16 16.49
N PRO A 154 -8.82 -0.83 17.22
CA PRO A 154 -9.11 -2.10 17.90
C PRO A 154 -10.25 -2.04 18.92
N ASP A 155 -10.54 -0.85 19.49
CA ASP A 155 -11.66 -0.62 20.41
C ASP A 155 -12.96 -0.14 19.72
N GLY A 156 -12.94 0.01 18.38
CA GLY A 156 -14.07 0.46 17.56
C GLY A 156 -14.48 1.93 17.74
N ARG A 157 -13.84 2.70 18.63
CA ARG A 157 -14.24 4.09 18.95
C ARG A 157 -13.75 5.10 17.93
N LEU A 158 -12.58 4.84 17.33
CA LEU A 158 -11.94 5.73 16.38
C LEU A 158 -11.96 5.12 14.98
N ILE A 159 -11.97 6.00 13.98
CA ILE A 159 -11.68 5.65 12.59
C ILE A 159 -10.42 6.43 12.20
N ALA A 160 -9.45 5.79 11.56
CA ALA A 160 -8.36 6.46 10.85
C ALA A 160 -8.60 6.37 9.35
N SER A 161 -8.36 7.46 8.61
CA SER A 161 -8.47 7.48 7.15
C SER A 161 -7.32 8.24 6.51
N CYS A 162 -6.93 7.84 5.30
CA CYS A 162 -5.93 8.53 4.50
C CYS A 162 -6.46 8.89 3.10
N SER A 163 -6.02 10.03 2.58
CA SER A 163 -6.54 10.64 1.35
C SER A 163 -5.43 11.23 0.49
N GLU A 164 -5.72 11.37 -0.80
CA GLU A 164 -4.84 12.05 -1.77
C GLU A 164 -4.73 13.57 -1.52
N ASP A 165 -5.52 14.12 -0.58
CA ASP A 165 -5.36 15.49 -0.05
C ASP A 165 -4.18 15.65 0.91
N LYS A 166 -3.33 14.62 1.02
CA LYS A 166 -2.15 14.55 1.89
C LYS A 166 -2.46 14.56 3.39
N THR A 167 -3.71 14.33 3.79
CA THR A 167 -4.10 14.23 5.21
C THR A 167 -4.37 12.80 5.65
N VAL A 168 -4.01 12.51 6.90
CA VAL A 168 -4.47 11.35 7.66
C VAL A 168 -5.35 11.86 8.79
N LYS A 169 -6.63 11.51 8.78
CA LYS A 169 -7.63 12.02 9.72
C LYS A 169 -8.04 10.95 10.72
N ILE A 170 -8.19 11.35 11.98
CA ILE A 170 -8.73 10.53 13.06
C ILE A 170 -10.12 11.06 13.39
N TRP A 171 -11.11 10.17 13.42
CA TRP A 171 -12.51 10.50 13.62
C TRP A 171 -13.09 9.77 14.83
N ASP A 172 -13.98 10.45 15.55
CA ASP A 172 -14.83 9.84 16.56
C ASP A 172 -16.01 9.12 15.88
N ALA A 173 -16.15 7.81 16.06
CA ALA A 173 -17.23 7.03 15.47
C ALA A 173 -18.61 7.29 16.12
N ALA A 174 -18.65 7.75 17.38
CA ALA A 174 -19.88 8.06 18.09
C ALA A 174 -20.34 9.50 17.82
N ASN A 175 -19.44 10.47 17.97
CA ASN A 175 -19.71 11.90 17.76
C ASN A 175 -19.65 12.32 16.28
N LYS A 176 -19.05 11.51 15.39
CA LYS A 176 -19.01 11.68 13.92
C LYS A 176 -18.22 12.92 13.47
N ILE A 177 -17.26 13.35 14.29
CA ILE A 177 -16.38 14.49 14.06
C ILE A 177 -14.94 14.03 13.79
N CYS A 178 -14.19 14.83 13.01
CA CYS A 178 -12.74 14.70 12.94
C CYS A 178 -12.15 15.27 14.24
N ILE A 179 -11.35 14.47 14.95
CA ILE A 179 -10.63 14.88 16.17
C ILE A 179 -9.30 15.50 15.75
N ASP A 180 -8.47 14.71 15.05
CA ASP A 180 -7.11 15.07 14.65
C ASP A 180 -6.91 14.91 13.14
N SER A 181 -5.93 15.63 12.59
CA SER A 181 -5.62 15.63 11.16
C SER A 181 -4.13 15.84 10.92
N PHE A 182 -3.37 14.76 10.78
CA PHE A 182 -1.96 14.81 10.39
C PHE A 182 -1.83 15.24 8.92
N THR A 183 -0.87 16.09 8.61
CA THR A 183 -0.54 16.56 7.25
C THR A 183 0.87 16.12 6.85
N ASP A 184 1.03 15.50 5.68
CA ASP A 184 2.35 15.18 5.11
C ASP A 184 2.58 15.96 3.82
N TYR A 185 3.38 17.03 3.85
CA TYR A 185 3.53 17.89 2.67
C TYR A 185 4.25 17.21 1.50
N GLU A 186 5.05 16.17 1.74
CA GLU A 186 5.90 15.50 0.74
C GLU A 186 5.12 14.56 -0.19
N GLY A 187 3.97 14.03 0.24
CA GLY A 187 3.25 12.99 -0.50
C GLY A 187 1.87 12.71 0.09
N PHE A 188 1.21 11.64 -0.36
CA PHE A 188 -0.07 11.21 0.19
C PHE A 188 0.00 9.77 0.68
N ALA A 189 -0.82 9.42 1.67
CA ALA A 189 -0.86 8.07 2.21
C ALA A 189 -1.81 7.16 1.39
N ASN A 190 -1.25 6.09 0.85
CA ASN A 190 -1.98 5.02 0.14
C ASN A 190 -2.78 4.14 1.11
N TYR A 191 -2.22 3.89 2.30
CA TYR A 191 -2.76 2.97 3.29
C TYR A 191 -2.60 3.52 4.70
N VAL A 192 -3.50 3.12 5.60
CA VAL A 192 -3.47 3.44 7.02
C VAL A 192 -3.79 2.19 7.83
N ASP A 193 -3.14 2.00 8.98
CA ASP A 193 -3.42 0.89 9.89
C ASP A 193 -3.17 1.26 11.36
N PHE A 194 -3.90 0.64 12.28
CA PHE A 194 -3.71 0.83 13.71
C PHE A 194 -2.76 -0.22 14.29
N ASN A 195 -1.92 0.19 15.23
CA ASN A 195 -1.26 -0.70 16.18
C ASN A 195 -2.32 -1.59 16.88
N PRO A 196 -2.10 -2.91 17.06
CA PRO A 196 -2.97 -3.80 17.82
C PRO A 196 -3.40 -3.28 19.21
N SER A 197 -2.58 -2.49 19.90
CA SER A 197 -2.93 -1.86 21.19
C SER A 197 -3.69 -0.53 21.07
N GLY A 198 -4.04 -0.09 19.86
CA GLY A 198 -4.87 1.09 19.59
C GLY A 198 -4.24 2.46 19.88
N THR A 199 -2.98 2.54 20.30
CA THR A 199 -2.34 3.81 20.71
C THR A 199 -1.70 4.59 19.56
N CYS A 200 -1.36 3.91 18.46
CA CYS A 200 -0.59 4.47 17.36
C CYS A 200 -1.19 4.11 16.00
N VAL A 201 -0.94 4.95 15.00
CA VAL A 201 -1.35 4.77 13.60
C VAL A 201 -0.12 4.79 12.69
N VAL A 202 -0.04 3.84 11.76
CA VAL A 202 0.90 3.90 10.63
C VAL A 202 0.20 4.45 9.40
N SER A 203 0.86 5.41 8.74
CA SER A 203 0.52 5.88 7.40
C SER A 203 1.61 5.49 6.41
N ALA A 204 1.23 4.88 5.28
CA ALA A 204 2.13 4.39 4.24
C ALA A 204 2.03 5.24 2.97
N GLY A 205 3.14 5.86 2.55
CA GLY A 205 3.14 6.95 1.59
C GLY A 205 3.53 6.59 0.15
N SER A 206 3.00 7.37 -0.80
CA SER A 206 3.47 7.40 -2.19
C SER A 206 4.91 7.93 -2.32
N ASN A 207 5.34 8.77 -1.37
CA ASN A 207 6.71 9.28 -1.18
C ASN A 207 7.74 8.24 -0.68
N HIS A 208 7.42 6.94 -0.74
CA HIS A 208 8.25 5.81 -0.28
C HIS A 208 8.48 5.75 1.24
N THR A 209 7.76 6.58 2.02
CA THR A 209 7.89 6.65 3.47
C THR A 209 6.83 5.81 4.19
N VAL A 210 7.16 5.41 5.41
CA VAL A 210 6.23 4.87 6.40
C VAL A 210 6.41 5.68 7.67
N LYS A 211 5.33 6.30 8.15
CA LYS A 211 5.32 7.25 9.27
C LYS A 211 4.40 6.70 10.37
N LEU A 212 4.90 6.59 11.61
CA LEU A 212 4.18 6.12 12.79
C LEU A 212 3.84 7.31 13.70
N TRP A 213 2.58 7.44 14.10
CA TRP A 213 2.06 8.56 14.90
C TRP A 213 1.44 8.06 16.21
N ASP A 214 1.72 8.69 17.36
CA ASP A 214 0.92 8.50 18.59
C ASP A 214 -0.32 9.39 18.50
N ILE A 215 -1.49 8.77 18.66
CA ILE A 215 -2.80 9.45 18.56
C ILE A 215 -2.98 10.43 19.73
N ARG A 216 -2.63 10.02 20.95
CA ARG A 216 -2.85 10.78 22.19
C ARG A 216 -1.90 11.97 22.32
N MET A 217 -0.71 11.87 21.73
CA MET A 217 0.29 12.95 21.74
C MET A 217 0.20 13.84 20.49
N ASN A 218 -0.59 13.46 19.48
CA ASN A 218 -0.64 14.06 18.14
C ASN A 218 0.77 14.38 17.61
N LYS A 219 1.63 13.35 17.56
CA LYS A 219 3.04 13.47 17.18
C LYS A 219 3.53 12.27 16.36
N LEU A 220 4.40 12.58 15.40
CA LEU A 220 5.23 11.60 14.69
C LEU A 220 6.22 10.98 15.67
N LEU A 221 6.15 9.66 15.86
CA LEU A 221 7.11 8.88 16.65
C LEU A 221 8.30 8.44 15.82
N GLN A 222 8.05 7.91 14.62
CA GLN A 222 9.04 7.25 13.78
C GLN A 222 8.79 7.52 12.30
N HIS A 223 9.86 7.65 11.53
CA HIS A 223 9.83 7.90 10.09
C HIS A 223 10.83 7.00 9.37
N TYR A 224 10.33 6.18 8.45
CA TYR A 224 11.11 5.17 7.75
C TYR A 224 11.05 5.35 6.23
N ARG A 225 12.20 5.56 5.59
CA ARG A 225 12.35 5.60 4.12
C ARG A 225 12.95 4.28 3.62
N VAL A 226 12.17 3.20 3.73
CA VAL A 226 12.65 1.81 3.54
C VAL A 226 12.75 1.40 2.06
N HIS A 227 11.90 1.97 1.22
CA HIS A 227 11.61 1.49 -0.12
C HIS A 227 12.13 2.42 -1.22
N ARG A 228 12.29 1.87 -2.42
CA ARG A 228 12.57 2.64 -3.65
C ARG A 228 11.27 2.99 -4.39
N GLY A 229 10.21 2.20 -4.20
CA GLY A 229 8.88 2.43 -4.72
C GLY A 229 7.92 3.00 -3.67
N GLY A 230 6.77 3.51 -4.11
CA GLY A 230 5.69 3.91 -3.20
C GLY A 230 5.16 2.72 -2.40
N VAL A 231 4.85 2.92 -1.12
CA VAL A 231 4.34 1.85 -0.24
C VAL A 231 2.83 1.75 -0.42
N ASN A 232 2.34 0.60 -0.83
CA ASN A 232 0.93 0.38 -1.24
C ASN A 232 0.06 -0.13 -0.09
N CYS A 233 0.63 -0.98 0.77
CA CYS A 233 -0.08 -1.62 1.87
C CYS A 233 0.90 -1.92 3.02
N VAL A 234 0.38 -1.95 4.25
CA VAL A 234 1.13 -2.23 5.47
C VAL A 234 0.25 -3.07 6.40
N SER A 235 0.88 -3.98 7.16
CA SER A 235 0.20 -4.79 8.18
C SER A 235 1.07 -4.90 9.44
N PHE A 236 0.46 -4.66 10.60
CA PHE A 236 1.08 -4.92 11.92
C PHE A 236 1.05 -6.41 12.27
N HIS A 237 2.14 -6.88 12.89
CA HIS A 237 2.15 -8.18 13.56
C HIS A 237 1.26 -8.13 14.82
N PRO A 238 0.53 -9.20 15.18
CA PRO A 238 -0.38 -9.19 16.34
C PRO A 238 0.28 -8.84 17.68
N SER A 239 1.59 -9.04 17.83
CA SER A 239 2.35 -8.62 19.03
C SER A 239 2.57 -7.11 19.15
N GLY A 240 2.31 -6.34 18.09
CA GLY A 240 2.56 -4.89 18.02
C GLY A 240 4.01 -4.48 17.74
N ASN A 241 4.98 -5.41 17.84
CA ASN A 241 6.41 -5.10 17.69
C ASN A 241 6.88 -4.99 16.24
N TYR A 242 6.33 -5.79 15.33
CA TYR A 242 6.81 -5.90 13.95
C TYR A 242 5.82 -5.34 12.93
N LEU A 243 6.34 -4.82 11.82
CA LEU A 243 5.58 -4.23 10.72
C LEU A 243 6.05 -4.81 9.39
N ILE A 244 5.12 -5.23 8.53
CA ILE A 244 5.43 -5.58 7.13
C ILE A 244 4.90 -4.50 6.19
N THR A 245 5.75 -4.09 5.24
CA THR A 245 5.47 -3.06 4.23
C THR A 245 5.55 -3.66 2.83
N ALA A 246 4.55 -3.36 1.98
CA ALA A 246 4.47 -3.83 0.60
C ALA A 246 4.62 -2.66 -0.38
N SER A 247 5.47 -2.80 -1.40
CA SER A 247 5.91 -1.67 -2.24
C SER A 247 5.81 -1.93 -3.74
N THR A 248 5.64 -0.84 -4.49
CA THR A 248 5.72 -0.81 -5.96
C THR A 248 7.10 -1.21 -6.49
N ASP A 249 8.16 -1.22 -5.67
CA ASP A 249 9.47 -1.78 -6.07
C ASP A 249 9.53 -3.32 -6.11
N GLY A 250 8.42 -4.00 -5.79
CA GLY A 250 8.33 -5.47 -5.83
C GLY A 250 8.91 -6.17 -4.60
N THR A 251 9.44 -5.43 -3.63
CA THR A 251 9.91 -5.99 -2.36
C THR A 251 8.85 -5.92 -1.27
N LEU A 252 8.87 -6.93 -0.39
CA LEU A 252 8.29 -6.86 0.94
C LEU A 252 9.40 -6.54 1.92
N LYS A 253 9.14 -5.72 2.94
CA LYS A 253 10.11 -5.45 4.00
C LYS A 253 9.51 -5.63 5.36
N ILE A 254 10.28 -6.19 6.29
CA ILE A 254 9.88 -6.45 7.67
C ILE A 254 10.76 -5.63 8.60
N MET A 255 10.14 -4.79 9.43
CA MET A 255 10.81 -3.93 10.39
C MET A 255 10.42 -4.30 11.82
N ASP A 256 11.36 -4.13 12.75
CA ASP A 256 11.07 -4.00 14.18
C ASP A 256 10.82 -2.53 14.52
N LEU A 257 9.72 -2.26 15.22
CA LEU A 257 9.31 -0.95 15.69
C LEU A 257 9.96 -0.58 17.03
N LEU A 258 10.57 -1.53 17.75
CA LEU A 258 11.19 -1.28 19.06
C LEU A 258 12.66 -0.80 18.93
N GLU A 259 13.48 -1.48 18.14
CA GLU A 259 14.81 -0.98 17.73
C GLU A 259 14.74 -0.02 16.53
N GLY A 260 13.62 0.01 15.81
CA GLY A 260 13.41 0.87 14.65
C GLY A 260 14.24 0.46 13.43
N ARG A 261 14.41 -0.84 13.20
CA ARG A 261 15.35 -1.40 12.22
C ARG A 261 14.65 -2.27 11.18
N LEU A 262 15.17 -2.24 9.96
CA LEU A 262 14.86 -3.18 8.90
C LEU A 262 15.52 -4.53 9.21
N ILE A 263 14.72 -5.59 9.40
CA ILE A 263 15.23 -6.96 9.61
C ILE A 263 15.41 -7.66 8.26
N TYR A 264 14.34 -7.67 7.45
CA TYR A 264 14.27 -8.49 6.23
C TYR A 264 13.82 -7.68 5.01
N THR A 265 14.43 -7.95 3.86
CA THR A 265 13.91 -7.57 2.54
C THR A 265 13.66 -8.84 1.72
N LEU A 266 12.39 -9.15 1.48
CA LEU A 266 11.95 -10.36 0.81
C LEU A 266 11.60 -10.07 -0.65
N HIS A 267 11.99 -11.01 -1.50
CA HIS A 267 11.81 -10.97 -2.95
C HIS A 267 11.02 -12.22 -3.37
N GLY A 268 10.21 -12.12 -4.43
CA GLY A 268 9.46 -13.26 -4.95
C GLY A 268 8.38 -12.88 -5.96
N HIS A 269 7.72 -11.73 -5.77
CA HIS A 269 6.79 -11.20 -6.75
C HIS A 269 7.50 -10.68 -8.00
N LYS A 270 6.94 -10.97 -9.18
CA LYS A 270 7.45 -10.50 -10.48
C LYS A 270 6.84 -9.15 -10.87
N GLY A 271 6.88 -8.19 -9.96
CA GLY A 271 6.34 -6.85 -10.14
C GLY A 271 5.87 -6.21 -8.83
N PRO A 272 5.24 -5.01 -8.87
CA PRO A 272 4.70 -4.30 -7.72
C PRO A 272 3.91 -5.17 -6.74
N VAL A 273 4.21 -5.09 -5.44
CA VAL A 273 3.39 -5.71 -4.40
C VAL A 273 2.32 -4.70 -3.96
N LEU A 274 1.05 -5.09 -4.05
CA LEU A 274 -0.08 -4.20 -3.80
C LEU A 274 -0.68 -4.41 -2.41
N SER A 275 -0.61 -5.62 -1.88
CA SER A 275 -1.25 -6.00 -0.60
C SER A 275 -0.38 -6.93 0.23
N VAL A 276 -0.48 -6.80 1.55
CA VAL A 276 0.12 -7.71 2.53
C VAL A 276 -0.74 -7.78 3.79
N ALA A 277 -0.86 -8.97 4.39
CA ALA A 277 -1.56 -9.16 5.66
C ALA A 277 -0.88 -10.23 6.50
N PHE A 278 -0.77 -10.01 7.81
CA PHE A 278 -0.47 -11.08 8.78
C PHE A 278 -1.71 -11.92 9.09
N SER A 279 -1.48 -13.19 9.42
CA SER A 279 -2.44 -14.04 10.13
C SER A 279 -2.69 -13.47 11.53
N LYS A 280 -3.92 -13.62 12.05
CA LYS A 280 -4.34 -13.12 13.38
C LYS A 280 -3.48 -13.63 14.55
N ARG A 281 -2.73 -14.71 14.36
CA ARG A 281 -1.83 -15.28 15.37
C ARG A 281 -0.38 -14.80 15.28
N GLY A 282 0.08 -14.37 14.10
CA GLY A 282 1.47 -14.05 13.80
C GLY A 282 2.15 -15.08 12.88
N GLU A 283 1.84 -16.37 13.04
CA GLU A 283 2.48 -17.56 12.45
C GLU A 283 2.82 -17.49 10.95
N LYS A 284 2.07 -16.69 10.19
CA LYS A 284 2.09 -16.60 8.73
C LYS A 284 1.75 -15.19 8.28
N PHE A 285 2.22 -14.80 7.10
CA PHE A 285 1.68 -13.67 6.35
C PHE A 285 1.47 -14.06 4.88
N ALA A 286 0.72 -13.26 4.15
CA ALA A 286 0.49 -13.45 2.72
C ALA A 286 0.56 -12.11 1.99
N SER A 287 1.02 -12.15 0.74
CA SER A 287 1.22 -10.98 -0.10
C SER A 287 0.60 -11.15 -1.48
N GLY A 288 -0.02 -10.08 -2.01
CA GLY A 288 -0.65 -10.05 -3.32
C GLY A 288 0.07 -9.08 -4.26
N GLY A 289 0.46 -9.57 -5.44
CA GLY A 289 1.27 -8.84 -6.41
C GLY A 289 0.56 -8.51 -7.72
N ALA A 290 1.19 -7.61 -8.49
CA ALA A 290 0.80 -7.29 -9.87
C ALA A 290 0.96 -8.48 -10.84
N ASP A 291 1.75 -9.48 -10.45
CA ASP A 291 1.98 -10.75 -11.15
C ASP A 291 0.82 -11.75 -11.05
N ALA A 292 -0.33 -11.33 -10.49
CA ALA A 292 -1.54 -12.13 -10.24
C ALA A 292 -1.34 -13.32 -9.27
N GLN A 293 -0.26 -13.33 -8.50
CA GLN A 293 0.04 -14.39 -7.52
C GLN A 293 -0.28 -13.94 -6.10
N VAL A 294 -0.64 -14.90 -5.25
CA VAL A 294 -0.66 -14.74 -3.79
C VAL A 294 0.43 -15.62 -3.20
N LEU A 295 1.43 -15.02 -2.54
CA LEU A 295 2.52 -15.76 -1.90
C LEU A 295 2.21 -15.94 -0.41
N LEU A 296 2.28 -17.17 0.10
CA LEU A 296 2.07 -17.50 1.50
C LEU A 296 3.39 -17.80 2.19
N TRP A 297 3.66 -17.14 3.31
CA TRP A 297 4.93 -17.18 4.04
C TRP A 297 4.74 -17.65 5.49
N LYS A 298 5.75 -18.34 6.05
CA LYS A 298 5.88 -18.71 7.47
C LYS A 298 6.66 -17.61 8.19
N THR A 299 6.26 -17.26 9.42
CA THR A 299 7.05 -16.39 10.30
C THR A 299 7.85 -17.18 11.34
N ASN A 300 8.85 -16.51 11.90
CA ASN A 300 9.58 -16.90 13.10
C ASN A 300 9.16 -16.07 14.33
N PHE A 301 8.50 -14.94 14.14
CA PHE A 301 8.26 -13.89 15.14
C PHE A 301 7.50 -14.31 16.40
N ASP A 302 6.65 -15.35 16.31
CA ASP A 302 5.93 -15.90 17.47
C ASP A 302 6.80 -16.79 18.38
N THR A 303 7.95 -17.27 17.90
CA THR A 303 8.75 -18.28 18.62
C THR A 303 9.55 -17.73 19.80
N PHE A 304 9.72 -16.40 19.89
CA PHE A 304 10.46 -15.76 20.96
C PHE A 304 9.61 -14.72 21.69
N ASN A 305 9.49 -14.88 23.01
CA ASN A 305 8.97 -13.84 23.89
C ASN A 305 9.92 -12.63 23.83
N TYR A 306 9.55 -11.58 23.10
CA TYR A 306 10.43 -10.43 22.87
C TYR A 306 10.96 -9.79 24.16
N LYS A 307 10.23 -9.91 25.29
CA LYS A 307 10.71 -9.45 26.61
C LYS A 307 11.99 -10.14 27.06
N GLU A 308 12.30 -11.33 26.55
CA GLU A 308 13.54 -12.06 26.84
C GLU A 308 14.68 -11.64 25.93
N VAL A 309 14.42 -11.39 24.64
CA VAL A 309 15.37 -10.75 23.72
C VAL A 309 15.78 -9.36 24.25
N LEU A 310 14.79 -8.56 24.67
CA LEU A 310 15.01 -7.23 25.25
C LEU A 310 15.79 -7.33 26.58
N LYS A 311 15.53 -8.33 27.43
CA LYS A 311 16.37 -8.62 28.62
C LYS A 311 17.80 -9.04 28.25
N GLN A 312 18.01 -9.80 27.17
CA GLN A 312 19.35 -10.18 26.70
C GLN A 312 20.11 -8.98 26.15
N HIS A 313 19.46 -8.08 25.40
CA HIS A 313 20.06 -6.82 24.95
C HIS A 313 20.37 -5.87 26.13
N ILE A 314 19.47 -5.74 27.12
CA ILE A 314 19.75 -4.98 28.35
C ILE A 314 20.93 -5.57 29.13
N ARG A 315 21.08 -6.90 29.18
CA ARG A 315 22.24 -7.55 29.82
C ARG A 315 23.55 -7.25 29.09
N ARG A 316 23.61 -7.35 27.75
CA ARG A 316 24.79 -6.97 26.96
C ARG A 316 25.23 -5.51 27.16
N ILE A 317 24.29 -4.62 27.48
CA ILE A 317 24.59 -3.21 27.80
C ILE A 317 25.24 -3.05 29.21
N HIS A 318 25.20 -4.07 30.07
CA HIS A 318 25.61 -3.99 31.48
C HIS A 318 26.59 -5.09 31.95
N THR A 319 26.95 -6.08 31.13
CA THR A 319 27.79 -7.22 31.54
C THR A 319 28.79 -7.68 30.47
N ASP A 320 29.36 -6.76 29.71
CA ASP A 320 30.59 -6.97 28.94
C ASP A 320 31.55 -5.83 29.30
N ASP A 321 32.79 -6.15 29.69
CA ASP A 321 33.84 -5.15 29.95
C ASP A 321 34.20 -4.41 28.64
N PRO A 322 34.69 -3.15 28.71
CA PRO A 322 35.07 -2.41 27.50
C PRO A 322 36.14 -3.20 26.72
N PRO A 323 35.99 -3.38 25.39
CA PRO A 323 36.81 -4.31 24.60
C PRO A 323 38.28 -3.94 24.75
N HIS A 324 39.07 -4.90 25.22
CA HIS A 324 40.47 -4.67 25.51
C HIS A 324 41.27 -4.64 24.20
N LEU A 325 42.39 -3.91 24.21
CA LEU A 325 43.27 -3.79 23.03
C LEU A 325 43.87 -5.12 22.55
N LEU A 326 43.69 -6.20 23.34
CA LEU A 326 44.08 -7.57 23.04
C LEU A 326 43.01 -8.36 22.24
N ASP A 327 41.74 -7.93 22.24
CA ASP A 327 40.67 -8.55 21.45
C ASP A 327 40.80 -8.22 19.94
N ILE A 328 41.60 -7.20 19.62
CA ILE A 328 41.97 -6.83 18.25
C ILE A 328 43.10 -7.77 17.78
N TYR A 329 42.74 -8.98 17.37
CA TYR A 329 43.67 -9.87 16.67
C TYR A 329 44.26 -9.15 15.45
N PRO A 330 45.60 -9.08 15.30
CA PRO A 330 46.22 -8.47 14.13
C PRO A 330 45.90 -9.32 12.89
N ARG A 331 45.03 -8.82 12.02
CA ARG A 331 44.73 -9.47 10.74
C ARG A 331 45.98 -9.48 9.88
N SER A 332 46.60 -10.65 9.77
CA SER A 332 47.65 -10.93 8.78
C SER A 332 47.13 -10.58 7.38
N PRO A 333 47.93 -9.93 6.51
CA PRO A 333 47.52 -9.68 5.14
C PRO A 333 47.19 -11.01 4.43
N HIS A 334 45.98 -11.14 3.89
CA HIS A 334 45.65 -12.29 3.06
C HIS A 334 46.44 -12.20 1.76
N PRO A 335 47.27 -13.20 1.39
CA PRO A 335 47.88 -13.24 0.08
C PRO A 335 46.78 -13.44 -0.96
N HIS A 336 46.69 -12.54 -1.94
CA HIS A 336 45.84 -12.74 -3.11
C HIS A 336 46.56 -13.67 -4.09
N ASP A 337 46.38 -14.99 -3.93
CA ASP A 337 46.76 -15.94 -4.97
C ASP A 337 45.93 -15.66 -6.23
N GLY A 338 46.63 -15.28 -7.31
CA GLY A 338 46.05 -14.89 -8.59
C GLY A 338 45.52 -16.05 -9.41
N HIS A 339 44.67 -16.90 -8.83
CA HIS A 339 44.12 -18.06 -9.52
C HIS A 339 42.97 -17.65 -10.46
N SER A 340 43.32 -17.38 -11.73
CA SER A 340 42.36 -17.04 -12.79
C SER A 340 41.57 -18.26 -13.26
N GLN A 341 40.67 -18.77 -12.42
CA GLN A 341 39.61 -19.69 -12.85
C GLN A 341 38.40 -18.85 -13.28
N SER A 342 38.14 -18.84 -14.59
CA SER A 342 36.84 -18.44 -15.12
C SER A 342 35.79 -19.44 -14.62
N ILE A 343 34.87 -18.97 -13.76
CA ILE A 343 33.71 -19.76 -13.37
C ILE A 343 32.78 -19.84 -14.58
N GLU A 344 32.89 -20.91 -15.36
CA GLU A 344 31.89 -21.27 -16.35
C GLU A 344 30.61 -21.66 -15.59
N ILE A 345 29.59 -20.83 -15.72
CA ILE A 345 28.28 -21.07 -15.12
C ILE A 345 27.52 -22.00 -16.07
N ASP A 346 27.55 -23.31 -15.79
CA ASP A 346 26.72 -24.30 -16.49
C ASP A 346 25.24 -23.86 -16.47
N PRO A 347 24.62 -23.58 -17.64
CA PRO A 347 23.23 -23.09 -17.67
C PRO A 347 22.18 -24.13 -17.30
N SER A 348 22.59 -25.37 -16.98
CA SER A 348 21.73 -26.56 -16.87
C SER A 348 21.30 -26.91 -15.44
N PHE A 349 21.44 -25.99 -14.47
CA PHE A 349 20.73 -26.12 -13.19
C PHE A 349 19.27 -25.73 -13.36
N ASP A 350 18.49 -26.66 -13.92
CA ASP A 350 17.03 -26.62 -13.86
C ASP A 350 16.59 -26.44 -12.40
N VAL A 351 15.97 -25.30 -12.11
CA VAL A 351 15.26 -25.09 -10.86
C VAL A 351 14.16 -26.14 -10.82
N THR A 352 14.28 -27.12 -9.92
CA THR A 352 13.34 -28.25 -9.83
C THR A 352 11.92 -27.72 -9.61
N ASP A 353 11.14 -27.68 -10.68
CA ASP A 353 9.80 -27.11 -10.68
C ASP A 353 8.91 -27.98 -9.80
N THR A 354 8.68 -27.52 -8.58
CA THR A 354 7.89 -28.27 -7.60
C THR A 354 6.45 -28.25 -8.08
N GLN A 355 6.02 -29.36 -8.71
CA GLN A 355 4.69 -29.53 -9.30
C GLN A 355 3.59 -29.62 -8.22
N THR A 356 3.44 -28.56 -7.41
CA THR A 356 2.25 -28.33 -6.62
C THR A 356 1.13 -27.98 -7.58
N LEU A 357 0.36 -29.00 -7.98
CA LEU A 357 -0.87 -28.85 -8.76
C LEU A 357 -1.67 -27.64 -8.25
N ASP A 358 -1.95 -26.69 -9.14
CA ASP A 358 -2.76 -25.52 -8.79
C ASP A 358 -4.11 -25.99 -8.22
N PRO A 359 -4.58 -25.43 -7.09
CA PRO A 359 -5.79 -25.90 -6.43
C PRO A 359 -6.97 -25.69 -7.38
N PRO A 360 -7.80 -26.73 -7.65
CA PRO A 360 -8.85 -26.61 -8.64
C PRO A 360 -9.83 -25.51 -8.23
N VAL A 361 -9.98 -24.51 -9.09
CA VAL A 361 -10.77 -23.32 -8.82
C VAL A 361 -12.22 -23.57 -9.23
N VAL A 362 -13.11 -23.66 -8.24
CA VAL A 362 -14.55 -23.87 -8.45
C VAL A 362 -15.24 -22.52 -8.55
N ASP A 363 -15.98 -22.30 -9.64
CA ASP A 363 -16.82 -21.11 -9.82
C ASP A 363 -18.09 -21.20 -8.97
N ILE A 364 -18.37 -20.13 -8.22
CA ILE A 364 -19.60 -19.97 -7.46
C ILE A 364 -20.33 -18.72 -7.95
N SER A 365 -21.50 -18.94 -8.55
CA SER A 365 -22.41 -17.90 -9.03
C SER A 365 -23.70 -17.89 -8.23
N SER A 366 -24.16 -16.71 -7.82
CA SER A 366 -25.43 -16.54 -7.10
C SER A 366 -26.64 -16.80 -8.02
N SER A 367 -27.12 -18.04 -8.06
CA SER A 367 -28.21 -18.47 -8.95
C SER A 367 -29.59 -18.10 -8.39
N VAL A 368 -30.07 -16.90 -8.72
CA VAL A 368 -31.50 -16.59 -8.65
C VAL A 368 -32.14 -17.02 -9.97
N TYR A 369 -32.79 -18.19 -9.97
CA TYR A 369 -34.06 -18.49 -10.67
C TYR A 369 -34.45 -19.96 -10.45
N PHE A 370 -35.70 -20.21 -10.03
CA PHE A 370 -36.27 -21.55 -9.91
C PHE A 370 -36.82 -22.02 -11.27
N SER A 371 -36.38 -23.20 -11.73
CA SER A 371 -37.08 -24.02 -12.73
C SER A 371 -36.72 -25.50 -12.51
N SER A 372 -37.72 -26.35 -12.26
CA SER A 372 -37.57 -27.80 -12.10
C SER A 372 -37.49 -28.52 -13.47
N PRO A 373 -36.93 -29.75 -13.52
CA PRO A 373 -36.38 -30.29 -14.77
C PRO A 373 -37.37 -31.10 -15.62
N SER A 374 -37.12 -31.13 -16.93
CA SER A 374 -37.63 -32.16 -17.85
C SER A 374 -36.46 -32.95 -18.45
N ARG A 375 -36.66 -34.27 -18.62
CA ARG A 375 -35.77 -35.16 -19.36
C ARG A 375 -36.36 -35.42 -20.74
N THR A 376 -35.53 -35.43 -21.79
CA THR A 376 -35.59 -36.48 -22.83
C THR A 376 -34.30 -36.54 -23.66
N THR A 377 -34.10 -37.67 -24.32
CA THR A 377 -32.98 -38.02 -25.22
C THR A 377 -33.38 -37.87 -26.68
N GLY A 378 -32.43 -37.65 -27.60
CA GLY A 378 -32.67 -37.87 -29.03
C GLY A 378 -31.57 -37.33 -29.94
N SER A 379 -31.12 -38.15 -30.89
CA SER A 379 -30.22 -37.79 -31.98
C SER A 379 -30.95 -38.01 -33.31
N SER A 380 -30.72 -37.15 -34.33
CA SER A 380 -30.39 -37.57 -35.70
C SER A 380 -30.38 -36.41 -36.71
N ASN A 381 -29.85 -36.67 -37.91
CA ASN A 381 -29.64 -35.72 -39.01
C ASN A 381 -30.91 -35.43 -39.85
N GLY A 382 -30.89 -34.34 -40.63
CA GLY A 382 -31.81 -34.08 -41.74
C GLY A 382 -31.33 -32.92 -42.64
N VAL A 383 -31.36 -33.08 -43.97
CA VAL A 383 -30.87 -32.09 -44.95
C VAL A 383 -31.82 -31.96 -46.14
N SER A 384 -32.38 -30.75 -46.33
CA SER A 384 -32.92 -30.20 -47.60
C SER A 384 -33.51 -28.80 -47.29
N SER A 385 -33.30 -27.66 -47.96
CA SER A 385 -32.83 -27.24 -49.31
C SER A 385 -33.97 -26.70 -50.20
N PHE A 386 -33.74 -25.56 -50.87
CA PHE A 386 -34.60 -24.84 -51.85
C PHE A 386 -35.79 -24.03 -51.28
N LYS A 387 -36.16 -22.85 -51.83
CA LYS A 387 -35.38 -21.80 -52.55
C LYS A 387 -36.20 -20.49 -52.71
N ASP A 388 -35.71 -19.61 -53.61
CA ASP A 388 -36.28 -18.37 -54.17
C ASP A 388 -35.97 -17.11 -53.33
N ASP A 389 -34.91 -16.33 -53.62
CA ASP A 389 -34.49 -15.61 -54.85
C ASP A 389 -35.40 -14.42 -55.24
N MET A 390 -34.85 -13.21 -55.14
CA MET A 390 -34.92 -12.23 -56.24
C MET A 390 -33.73 -11.23 -56.18
N SER A 391 -33.12 -11.06 -57.35
CA SER A 391 -32.13 -10.07 -57.81
C SER A 391 -32.66 -8.62 -57.82
N SER A 392 -31.90 -7.52 -57.96
CA SER A 392 -30.44 -7.23 -58.10
C SER A 392 -30.25 -5.69 -57.81
N GLU A 393 -29.23 -4.89 -58.19
CA GLU A 393 -28.05 -5.04 -59.08
C GLU A 393 -26.92 -4.03 -58.74
N ASP A 394 -25.85 -4.07 -59.55
CA ASP A 394 -24.65 -3.23 -59.51
C ASP A 394 -24.87 -1.78 -60.04
N LEU A 395 -24.02 -0.82 -59.60
CA LEU A 395 -22.95 -0.28 -60.46
C LEU A 395 -21.96 0.65 -59.75
N ARG A 396 -20.83 0.91 -60.42
CA ARG A 396 -19.59 1.50 -59.88
C ARG A 396 -19.38 2.92 -60.44
N TYR A 397 -18.75 3.84 -59.69
CA TYR A 397 -17.42 4.41 -60.02
C TYR A 397 -16.87 5.39 -58.94
N ARG A 398 -15.78 6.12 -59.26
CA ARG A 398 -14.83 6.78 -58.34
C ARG A 398 -15.12 8.27 -58.03
N PRO A 399 -14.49 8.87 -56.99
CA PRO A 399 -14.88 10.15 -56.40
C PRO A 399 -14.15 11.39 -56.98
N ALA A 400 -14.69 12.58 -56.68
CA ALA A 400 -14.00 13.86 -56.83
C ALA A 400 -14.37 14.86 -55.71
N LEU A 401 -13.33 15.45 -55.11
CA LEU A 401 -13.14 16.88 -54.74
C LEU A 401 -14.37 17.78 -54.50
N PHE A 402 -14.38 18.52 -53.37
CA PHE A 402 -14.18 19.99 -53.38
C PHE A 402 -14.00 20.57 -51.96
N SER A 403 -13.34 21.73 -51.86
CA SER A 403 -13.12 22.49 -50.62
C SER A 403 -12.89 24.01 -50.88
N PRO A 404 -13.39 24.94 -50.05
CA PRO A 404 -12.90 26.32 -49.96
C PRO A 404 -11.89 26.46 -48.80
N THR A 405 -10.61 26.84 -49.00
CA THR A 405 -10.05 28.22 -49.07
C THR A 405 -10.32 29.06 -47.81
N SER A 406 -9.32 29.54 -47.06
CA SER A 406 -8.22 30.45 -47.45
C SER A 406 -6.80 29.90 -47.09
N SER A 407 -5.66 30.14 -47.80
CA SER A 407 -5.00 31.34 -48.37
C SER A 407 -4.31 32.22 -47.30
N ARG A 408 -3.02 32.63 -47.29
CA ARG A 408 -1.80 32.67 -48.17
C ARG A 408 -0.55 32.78 -47.24
N ARG A 409 0.76 32.62 -47.54
CA ARG A 409 1.71 32.24 -48.64
C ARG A 409 3.00 31.65 -47.92
N ARG A 410 4.00 30.94 -48.49
CA ARG A 410 5.01 31.19 -49.58
C ARG A 410 6.05 32.27 -49.21
N LEU A 411 7.38 32.12 -49.38
CA LEU A 411 8.23 31.41 -50.38
C LEU A 411 9.35 30.57 -49.66
N GLU A 412 9.81 29.40 -50.14
CA GLU A 412 10.85 29.12 -51.19
C GLU A 412 12.20 29.84 -50.92
N ASP A 413 13.41 29.30 -51.08
CA ASP A 413 14.05 27.94 -51.12
C ASP A 413 15.59 28.18 -51.23
N GLU A 414 16.47 27.15 -51.16
CA GLU A 414 17.87 27.04 -51.70
C GLU A 414 18.80 26.12 -50.83
N VAL A 415 19.97 25.72 -51.36
CA VAL A 415 20.78 24.57 -50.88
C VAL A 415 22.22 24.94 -50.44
N GLU A 416 22.79 24.07 -49.59
CA GLU A 416 24.19 23.96 -49.10
C GLU A 416 25.34 24.32 -50.09
N PRO A 417 26.54 24.74 -49.59
CA PRO A 417 27.40 23.86 -48.79
C PRO A 417 28.22 24.50 -47.63
N ALA A 418 28.95 23.64 -46.91
CA ALA A 418 29.64 23.97 -45.65
C ALA A 418 31.05 24.58 -45.78
N VAL A 419 31.42 25.42 -44.79
CA VAL A 419 32.81 25.70 -44.38
C VAL A 419 32.86 25.68 -42.84
N CYS A 420 33.89 25.06 -42.26
CA CYS A 420 34.08 25.01 -40.81
C CYS A 420 35.09 26.08 -40.33
N THR A 421 34.67 26.96 -39.43
CA THR A 421 35.56 27.83 -38.65
C THR A 421 35.10 27.89 -37.19
N VAL A 422 36.06 27.85 -36.27
CA VAL A 422 35.86 27.82 -34.81
C VAL A 422 35.54 29.24 -34.27
N ASP A 423 35.29 29.36 -32.96
CA ASP A 423 35.06 30.58 -32.18
C ASP A 423 33.71 31.29 -32.33
N LYS A 424 32.68 30.73 -31.67
CA LYS A 424 31.62 31.54 -31.06
C LYS A 424 31.41 31.17 -29.59
N ARG A 425 31.42 32.19 -28.73
CA ARG A 425 31.13 32.06 -27.29
C ARG A 425 29.69 31.58 -27.08
N ILE A 426 29.47 30.81 -26.01
CA ILE A 426 28.14 30.29 -25.65
C ILE A 426 27.22 31.46 -25.28
N GLY A 427 26.36 31.87 -26.22
CA GLY A 427 25.32 32.85 -25.97
C GLY A 427 24.19 32.23 -25.16
N ILE A 428 24.12 32.56 -23.87
CA ILE A 428 22.95 32.25 -23.04
C ILE A 428 21.73 32.93 -23.68
N SER A 429 20.65 32.19 -23.88
CA SER A 429 19.39 32.75 -24.39
C SER A 429 18.92 33.89 -23.48
N PRO A 430 18.50 35.06 -24.00
CA PRO A 430 18.11 36.18 -23.14
C PRO A 430 16.96 35.82 -22.17
N ALA A 431 16.05 34.92 -22.58
CA ALA A 431 15.01 34.41 -21.67
C ALA A 431 15.57 33.62 -20.48
N LEU A 432 16.72 32.94 -20.64
CA LEU A 432 17.42 32.23 -19.57
C LEU A 432 18.30 33.17 -18.74
N GLY A 433 18.86 34.23 -19.34
CA GLY A 433 19.56 35.30 -18.63
C GLY A 433 18.62 36.00 -17.63
N ASN A 434 17.51 36.54 -18.11
CA ASN A 434 16.51 37.20 -17.27
C ASN A 434 15.95 36.28 -16.17
N ALA A 435 15.80 34.98 -16.46
CA ALA A 435 15.36 34.00 -15.46
C ALA A 435 16.41 33.75 -14.36
N LEU A 436 17.70 33.75 -14.70
CA LEU A 436 18.79 33.62 -13.74
C LEU A 436 18.94 34.88 -12.87
N GLU A 437 18.82 36.08 -13.45
CA GLU A 437 18.80 37.35 -12.70
C GLU A 437 17.66 37.37 -11.67
N HIS A 438 16.43 37.02 -12.09
CA HIS A 438 15.27 36.95 -11.19
C HIS A 438 15.42 35.88 -10.08
N ILE A 439 16.18 34.80 -10.32
CA ILE A 439 16.52 33.81 -9.28
C ILE A 439 17.56 34.37 -8.29
N VAL A 440 18.55 35.13 -8.75
CA VAL A 440 19.53 35.80 -7.89
C VAL A 440 18.84 36.85 -7.00
N GLU A 441 17.97 37.70 -7.56
CA GLU A 441 17.18 38.66 -6.77
C GLU A 441 16.34 37.97 -5.68
N GLN A 442 15.76 36.80 -5.97
CA GLN A 442 15.02 36.02 -4.96
C GLN A 442 15.92 35.44 -3.87
N LEU A 443 17.16 35.05 -4.19
CA LEU A 443 18.14 34.58 -3.21
C LEU A 443 18.64 35.72 -2.31
N ASP A 444 18.84 36.91 -2.88
CA ASP A 444 19.20 38.12 -2.12
C ASP A 444 18.08 38.53 -1.16
N VAL A 445 16.81 38.52 -1.61
CA VAL A 445 15.66 38.75 -0.72
C VAL A 445 15.58 37.69 0.40
N LEU A 446 15.80 36.41 0.07
CA LEU A 446 15.76 35.33 1.07
C LEU A 446 16.86 35.49 2.13
N THR A 447 18.11 35.73 1.73
CA THR A 447 19.22 35.94 2.67
C THR A 447 18.99 37.17 3.56
N LEU A 448 18.45 38.26 3.02
CA LEU A 448 18.04 39.43 3.79
C LEU A 448 16.96 39.07 4.83
N THR A 449 15.92 38.32 4.46
CA THR A 449 14.90 37.88 5.44
C THR A 449 15.45 36.96 6.52
N ILE A 450 16.42 36.08 6.20
CA ILE A 450 17.05 35.19 7.17
C ILE A 450 17.83 36.01 8.21
N SER A 451 18.64 36.98 7.78
CA SER A 451 19.38 37.86 8.71
C SER A 451 18.47 38.67 9.63
N ILE A 452 17.31 39.13 9.14
CA ILE A 452 16.30 39.84 9.96
C ILE A 452 15.65 38.89 10.99
N LEU A 453 15.44 37.62 10.63
CA LEU A 453 14.93 36.61 11.56
C LEU A 453 15.96 36.24 12.63
N GLU A 454 17.24 36.13 12.26
CA GLU A 454 18.35 35.88 13.18
C GLU A 454 18.53 37.03 14.18
N GLN A 455 18.54 38.28 13.72
CA GLN A 455 18.57 39.47 14.59
C GLN A 455 17.34 39.57 15.53
N ARG A 456 16.18 39.05 15.12
CA ARG A 456 14.99 38.98 15.98
C ARG A 456 15.10 37.86 17.01
N LEU A 457 15.69 36.73 16.64
CA LEU A 457 15.90 35.59 17.54
C LEU A 457 16.83 35.98 18.70
N THR A 458 18.02 36.50 18.40
CA THR A 458 18.99 36.94 19.41
C THR A 458 18.40 37.99 20.35
N LEU A 459 17.66 38.97 19.82
CA LEU A 459 16.97 39.99 20.62
C LEU A 459 15.88 39.39 21.54
N THR A 460 15.26 38.27 21.16
CA THR A 460 14.35 37.53 22.06
C THR A 460 15.08 36.69 23.10
N GLU A 461 16.24 36.13 22.79
CA GLU A 461 17.08 35.37 23.73
C GLU A 461 17.69 36.28 24.82
N ASP A 462 18.19 37.45 24.44
CA ASP A 462 18.69 38.46 25.38
C ASP A 462 17.59 38.93 26.35
N LYS A 463 16.37 39.18 25.84
CA LYS A 463 15.22 39.55 26.68
C LYS A 463 14.77 38.42 27.61
N LEU A 464 14.84 37.16 27.16
CA LEU A 464 14.56 36.00 28.00
C LEU A 464 15.57 35.90 29.14
N LYS A 465 16.86 36.11 28.83
CA LYS A 465 17.96 36.13 29.81
C LYS A 465 17.81 37.25 30.83
N GLU A 466 17.52 38.48 30.39
CA GLU A 466 17.23 39.61 31.30
C GLU A 466 16.05 39.30 32.24
N CYS A 467 14.99 38.68 31.72
CA CYS A 467 13.83 38.28 32.51
C CYS A 467 14.20 37.24 33.59
N LEU A 468 15.02 36.23 33.24
CA LEU A 468 15.53 35.22 34.18
C LEU A 468 16.46 35.82 35.25
N GLU A 469 17.36 36.73 34.87
CA GLU A 469 18.22 37.44 35.83
C GLU A 469 17.40 38.29 36.80
N ASN A 470 16.33 38.95 36.33
CA ASN A 470 15.46 39.75 37.17
C ASN A 470 14.58 38.88 38.09
N GLN A 471 14.11 37.71 37.63
CA GLN A 471 13.49 36.71 38.52
C GLN A 471 14.47 36.22 39.59
N HIS A 472 15.73 36.00 39.25
CA HIS A 472 16.75 35.56 40.22
C HIS A 472 17.04 36.64 41.28
N LYS A 473 17.16 37.91 40.88
CA LYS A 473 17.29 39.06 41.80
C LYS A 473 16.10 39.16 42.76
N MET A 474 14.87 39.02 42.26
CA MET A 474 13.65 39.01 43.08
C MET A 474 13.64 37.84 44.10
N LEU A 475 14.06 36.64 43.69
CA LEU A 475 14.14 35.48 44.58
C LEU A 475 15.22 35.62 45.66
N LEU A 476 16.32 36.33 45.38
CA LEU A 476 17.35 36.64 46.37
C LEU A 476 16.86 37.69 47.38
N GLN A 477 16.22 38.76 46.93
CA GLN A 477 15.62 39.77 47.81
C GLN A 477 14.53 39.17 48.72
N ALA A 478 13.67 38.30 48.17
CA ALA A 478 12.65 37.57 48.93
C ALA A 478 13.23 36.55 49.95
N ARG A 479 14.53 36.22 49.86
CA ARG A 479 15.26 35.41 50.86
C ARG A 479 16.02 36.24 51.89
N GLN A 480 16.34 37.49 51.61
CA GLN A 480 17.02 38.41 52.54
C GLN A 480 16.06 39.22 53.42
N GLY A 481 14.77 39.29 53.06
CA GLY A 481 13.71 39.92 53.87
C GLY A 481 12.96 38.96 54.80
N LYS A 482 13.65 38.00 55.44
CA LYS A 482 13.09 37.02 56.40
C LYS A 482 14.01 36.78 57.58
#